data_AF-A0A936U5R6-F1
#
_entry.id   AF-A0A936U5R6-F1
#
_cell.length_a   1.000
_cell.length_b   1.000
_cell.length_c   1.000
_cell.angle_alpha   90.00
_cell.angle_beta   90.00
_cell.angle_gamma   90.00
#
_symmetry.space_group_name_H-M   'P 1'
#
loop_
_entity.id
_entity.type
_entity.pdbx_description
1 polymer ?
#
loop_
_entity_poly.entity_id
_entity_poly.type
_entity_poly.pdbx_seq_one_letter_code
_entity_poly.pdbx_strand_id
1 'polypeptide(L)'
;MLLIDELECAIHTSLLIPFTRLIQELAVELNVQVFITTHSKETVDAFLFNDYRTEDIVAYGLPRGETARRATRVGPSCVGGRGVDLDIRW
;
A
#
# COMPACT_ATOMS: atom_id res chain seq x y z
N MET A 1 -16.77 -4.45 0.62
CA MET A 1 -15.71 -3.67 1.29
C MET A 1 -14.91 -4.63 2.15
N LEU A 2 -13.58 -4.60 2.05
CA LEU A 2 -12.65 -5.46 2.80
C LEU A 2 -11.59 -4.59 3.49
N LEU A 3 -11.27 -4.88 4.75
CA LEU A 3 -10.17 -4.24 5.49
C LEU A 3 -9.16 -5.32 5.88
N ILE A 4 -7.90 -5.12 5.53
CA ILE A 4 -6.80 -6.01 5.88
C ILE A 4 -5.83 -5.22 6.75
N ASP A 5 -5.61 -5.72 7.97
CA ASP A 5 -4.64 -5.15 8.89
C ASP A 5 -3.31 -5.89 8.74
N GLU A 6 -2.20 -5.15 8.65
CA GLU A 6 -0.82 -5.68 8.53
C GLU A 6 -0.67 -6.77 7.44
N LEU A 7 -0.88 -6.37 6.17
CA LEU A 7 -0.90 -7.31 5.04
C LEU A 7 0.32 -8.23 4.95
N GLU A 8 1.50 -7.72 5.28
CA GLU A 8 2.78 -8.42 5.21
C GLU A 8 2.94 -9.57 6.22
N CYS A 9 2.01 -9.72 7.17
CA CYS A 9 2.17 -10.67 8.26
C CYS A 9 2.33 -12.12 7.74
N ALA A 10 3.47 -12.73 8.08
CA ALA A 10 3.86 -14.08 7.66
C ALA A 10 4.00 -14.29 6.13
N ILE A 11 4.09 -13.23 5.33
CA ILE A 11 4.34 -13.30 3.89
C ILE A 11 5.82 -13.06 3.62
N HIS A 12 6.46 -14.01 2.93
CA HIS A 12 7.85 -13.82 2.50
C HIS A 12 7.94 -12.71 1.45
N THR A 13 8.95 -11.85 1.53
CA THR A 13 9.10 -10.65 0.68
C THR A 13 9.08 -10.96 -0.82
N SER A 14 9.62 -12.12 -1.23
CA SER A 14 9.59 -12.58 -2.63
C SER A 14 8.19 -12.81 -3.19
N LEU A 15 7.17 -12.95 -2.33
CA LEU A 15 5.79 -13.18 -2.72
C LEU A 15 4.94 -11.90 -2.68
N LEU A 16 5.45 -10.78 -2.16
CA LEU A 16 4.66 -9.55 -2.01
C LEU A 16 4.19 -8.99 -3.36
N ILE A 17 5.05 -8.96 -4.39
CA ILE A 17 4.67 -8.48 -5.73
C ILE A 17 3.52 -9.32 -6.33
N PRO A 18 3.65 -10.65 -6.49
CA PRO A 18 2.54 -11.44 -7.04
C PRO A 18 1.30 -11.44 -6.14
N PHE A 19 1.46 -11.36 -4.82
CA PHE A 19 0.34 -11.34 -3.89
C PHE A 19 -0.46 -10.01 -3.92
N THR A 20 0.23 -8.87 -3.96
CA THR A 20 -0.44 -7.56 -4.09
C THR A 20 -1.15 -7.42 -5.44
N ARG A 21 -0.58 -7.99 -6.52
CA ARG A 21 -1.28 -8.09 -7.80
C ARG A 21 -2.56 -8.92 -7.69
N LEU A 22 -2.49 -10.10 -7.08
CA LEU A 22 -3.66 -10.96 -6.86
C LEU A 22 -4.77 -10.23 -6.10
N ILE A 23 -4.41 -9.46 -5.06
CA ILE A 23 -5.39 -8.67 -4.30
C ILE A 23 -6.09 -7.64 -5.19
N GLN A 24 -5.34 -6.92 -6.03
CA GLN A 24 -5.91 -5.92 -6.92
C GLN A 24 -6.80 -6.56 -8.00
N GLU A 25 -6.37 -7.67 -8.60
CA GLU A 25 -7.17 -8.42 -9.59
C GLU A 25 -8.49 -8.90 -8.98
N LEU A 26 -8.45 -9.51 -7.79
CA LEU A 26 -9.64 -9.94 -7.06
C LEU A 26 -10.54 -8.78 -6.64
N ALA A 27 -9.95 -7.63 -6.26
CA ALA A 27 -10.72 -6.44 -5.91
C ALA A 27 -11.53 -5.92 -7.11
N VAL A 28 -10.94 -5.93 -8.31
CA VAL A 28 -11.62 -5.54 -9.56
C VAL A 28 -12.67 -6.56 -9.96
N GLU A 29 -12.33 -7.85 -9.95
CA GLU A 29 -13.23 -8.93 -10.35
C GLU A 29 -14.47 -9.01 -9.45
N LEU A 30 -14.28 -8.87 -8.14
CA LEU A 30 -15.35 -8.93 -7.16
C LEU A 30 -16.04 -7.57 -6.95
N ASN A 31 -15.58 -6.51 -7.61
CA ASN A 31 -16.04 -5.14 -7.43
C ASN A 31 -16.05 -4.70 -5.94
N VAL A 32 -14.93 -4.95 -5.25
CA VAL A 32 -14.76 -4.67 -3.83
C VAL A 32 -13.68 -3.61 -3.61
N GLN A 33 -14.01 -2.57 -2.85
CA GLN A 33 -13.01 -1.66 -2.29
C GLN A 33 -12.24 -2.33 -1.14
N VAL A 34 -10.91 -2.32 -1.23
CA VAL A 34 -9.99 -2.87 -0.23
C VAL A 34 -9.24 -1.74 0.47
N PHE A 35 -9.25 -1.76 1.80
CA PHE A 35 -8.43 -0.89 2.65
C PHE A 35 -7.35 -1.74 3.31
N ILE A 36 -6.12 -1.23 3.33
CA ILE A 36 -4.96 -1.99 3.82
C ILE A 36 -4.16 -1.08 4.73
N THR A 37 -3.75 -1.61 5.88
CA THR A 37 -2.72 -1.02 6.72
C THR A 37 -1.43 -1.82 6.56
N THR A 38 -0.31 -1.13 6.63
CA THR A 38 1.02 -1.74 6.56
C THR A 38 2.01 -0.81 7.23
N HIS A 39 3.04 -1.40 7.85
CA HIS A 39 4.23 -0.67 8.30
C HIS A 39 5.45 -1.01 7.44
N SER A 40 5.30 -1.94 6.49
CA SER A 40 6.33 -2.39 5.57
C SER A 40 6.42 -1.49 4.34
N LYS A 41 7.61 -0.92 4.13
CA LYS A 41 7.93 -0.21 2.89
C LYS A 41 7.89 -1.17 1.69
N GLU A 42 8.32 -2.41 1.88
CA GLU A 42 8.33 -3.45 0.85
C GLU A 42 6.91 -3.77 0.34
N THR A 43 5.91 -3.71 1.22
CA THR A 43 4.51 -3.92 0.86
C THR A 43 3.96 -2.76 0.03
N VAL A 44 4.28 -1.53 0.42
CA VAL A 44 3.96 -0.35 -0.39
C VAL A 44 4.64 -0.44 -1.75
N ASP A 45 5.94 -0.72 -1.78
CA ASP A 45 6.71 -0.89 -3.02
C ASP A 45 6.12 -2.01 -3.90
N ALA A 46 5.69 -3.13 -3.31
CA ALA A 46 5.04 -4.21 -4.05
C ALA A 46 3.72 -3.78 -4.73
N PHE A 47 2.91 -2.94 -4.07
CA PHE A 47 1.70 -2.38 -4.67
C PHE A 47 1.99 -1.47 -5.87
N LEU A 48 3.12 -0.76 -5.86
CA LEU A 48 3.48 0.20 -6.90
C LEU A 48 4.27 -0.43 -8.05
N PHE A 49 4.96 -1.55 -7.80
CA PHE A 49 5.83 -2.22 -8.78
C PHE A 49 5.27 -3.55 -9.29
N ASN A 50 3.98 -3.84 -9.08
CA ASN A 50 3.33 -5.07 -9.58
C ASN A 50 2.70 -4.92 -10.97
N ASP A 51 2.89 -3.76 -11.63
CA ASP A 51 2.40 -3.43 -12.97
C ASP A 51 0.88 -3.59 -13.16
N TYR A 52 0.09 -3.42 -12.09
CA TYR A 52 -1.37 -3.51 -12.15
C TYR A 52 -2.04 -2.29 -11.52
N ARG A 53 -2.83 -1.56 -12.32
CA ARG A 53 -3.76 -0.48 -11.95
C ARG A 53 -3.28 0.43 -10.81
N THR A 54 -2.02 0.86 -10.84
CA THR A 54 -1.43 1.72 -9.81
C THR A 54 -2.16 3.06 -9.69
N GLU A 55 -2.84 3.51 -10.75
CA GLU A 55 -3.70 4.70 -10.77
C GLU A 55 -4.92 4.61 -9.85
N ASP A 56 -5.36 3.41 -9.46
CA ASP A 56 -6.46 3.22 -8.52
C ASP A 56 -6.00 3.34 -7.05
N ILE A 57 -4.70 3.34 -6.80
CA ILE A 57 -4.13 3.30 -5.46
C ILE A 57 -4.13 4.70 -4.85
N VAL A 58 -4.68 4.79 -3.64
CA VAL A 58 -4.62 6.00 -2.82
C VAL A 58 -3.94 5.66 -1.49
N ALA A 59 -2.81 6.30 -1.23
CA ALA A 59 -2.05 6.10 0.00
C ALA A 59 -2.24 7.23 1.00
N TYR A 60 -2.24 6.88 2.29
CA TYR A 60 -2.27 7.81 3.41
C TYR A 60 -1.17 7.48 4.39
N GLY A 61 -0.38 8.49 4.78
CA GLY A 61 0.62 8.39 5.84
C GLY A 61 0.00 8.71 7.20
N LEU A 62 0.33 7.90 8.20
CA LEU A 62 -0.08 8.06 9.60
C LEU A 62 1.17 8.29 10.47
N PRO A 63 1.63 9.56 10.62
CA PRO A 63 2.81 9.85 11.42
C PRO A 63 2.55 9.59 12.92
N ARG A 64 3.59 9.15 13.64
CA ARG A 64 3.56 9.06 15.10
C ARG A 64 3.66 10.46 15.70
N GLY A 65 2.65 10.87 16.48
CA GLY A 65 2.62 12.14 17.22
C GLY A 65 1.82 12.03 18.51
N GLU A 66 2.10 12.90 19.49
CA GLU A 66 1.63 12.79 20.87
C GLU A 66 0.15 13.16 21.11
N THR A 67 -0.50 13.95 20.24
CA THR A 67 -1.77 14.61 20.62
C THR A 67 -2.92 14.56 19.61
N ALA A 68 -2.72 14.03 18.39
CA ALA A 68 -3.81 13.64 17.48
C ALA A 68 -3.25 12.83 16.29
N ARG A 69 -3.85 11.68 15.96
CA ARG A 69 -3.45 10.87 14.79
C ARG A 69 -4.21 11.34 13.55
N ARG A 70 -3.60 12.24 12.77
CA ARG A 70 -4.16 12.72 11.49
C ARG A 70 -3.52 11.96 10.32
N ALA A 71 -4.34 11.31 9.52
CA ALA A 71 -3.91 10.74 8.24
C ALA A 71 -3.68 11.85 7.22
N THR A 72 -2.57 11.79 6.49
CA THR A 72 -2.25 12.73 5.40
C THR A 72 -2.15 11.97 4.09
N ARG A 73 -2.86 12.43 3.05
CA ARG A 73 -2.79 11.79 1.73
C ARG A 73 -1.39 11.95 1.16
N VAL A 74 -0.81 10.85 0.70
CA VAL A 74 0.47 10.85 -0.02
C VAL A 74 0.21 11.30 -1.46
N GLY A 75 0.96 12.30 -1.92
CA GLY A 75 0.75 12.90 -3.24
C GLY A 75 1.03 11.93 -4.39
N PRO A 76 0.44 12.14 -5.58
CA PRO A 76 0.60 11.24 -6.73
C PRO A 76 2.06 11.12 -7.23
N SER A 77 2.88 12.16 -7.02
CA SER A 77 4.31 12.13 -7.34
C SER A 77 5.11 11.14 -6.49
N CYS A 78 4.60 10.78 -5.31
CA CYS A 78 5.23 9.82 -4.39
C CYS A 78 4.78 8.38 -4.65
N VAL A 79 3.82 8.17 -5.56
CA VAL A 79 3.20 6.88 -5.89
C VAL A 79 3.62 6.39 -7.29
N GLY A 80 4.15 7.27 -8.15
CA GLY A 80 4.42 6.98 -9.57
C GLY A 80 5.87 7.08 -10.06
N GLY A 81 6.88 7.01 -9.19
CA GLY A 81 8.29 7.19 -9.58
C GLY A 81 9.20 6.07 -9.06
N ARG A 82 10.11 5.58 -9.92
CA ARG A 82 11.18 4.62 -9.60
C ARG A 82 11.71 4.79 -8.18
N GLY A 83 11.43 3.82 -7.33
CA GLY A 83 11.82 3.86 -5.93
C GLY A 83 11.12 5.01 -5.23
N VAL A 84 10.15 4.68 -4.42
CA VAL A 84 9.57 5.66 -3.53
C VAL A 84 10.67 6.07 -2.55
N ASP A 85 11.30 7.21 -2.80
CA ASP A 85 12.09 7.97 -1.83
C ASP A 85 11.13 8.61 -0.82
N LEU A 86 10.22 7.79 -0.28
CA LEU A 86 9.70 8.00 1.06
C LEU A 86 10.86 7.53 1.94
N ASP A 87 11.84 8.42 2.12
CA ASP A 87 12.68 8.46 3.32
C ASP A 87 11.80 8.84 4.54
N ILE A 88 10.57 8.29 4.60
CA ILE A 88 9.70 8.26 5.75
C ILE A 88 10.34 7.21 6.65
N ARG A 89 11.26 7.69 7.49
CA ARG A 89 11.64 6.98 8.70
C ARG A 89 10.40 6.90 9.58
N TRP A 90 9.80 5.72 9.68
CA TRP A 90 8.66 5.39 10.55
C TRP A 90 9.00 5.51 12.05
#